data_AF-A0AAN0JY58-F1
#
_entry.id   AF-A0AAN0JY58-F1
#
_cell.length_a   1.000
_cell.length_b   1.000
_cell.length_c   1.000
_cell.angle_alpha   90.00
_cell.angle_beta   90.00
_cell.angle_gamma   90.00
#
_symmetry.space_group_name_H-M   'P 1'
#
loop_
_entity.id
_entity.type
_entity.pdbx_description
1 polymer ?
#
loop_
_entity_poly.entity_id
_entity_poly.type
_entity_poly.pdbx_seq_one_letter_code
_entity_poly.pdbx_strand_id
1 'polypeptide(L)'
;MLVMEYLPLSLTQCLEREELPLQMKYSILLDVAKGLCYLHGKRPPIVHRDLTANNVLLTSSYSAKISDLGVSRLVDTFKKHHLTMAPGNAMVMPPEALKDNPVYDHKLDVFSYGCLILHVLTGQFPEPTNQFVPEPGKEKSFTKALEWDRRSNYIKDLPKENELLPLARDCLNDVPTDRPEMIYSFEFMEQVLSKYPKMKSITELMKENEAAEKHIYDLDAEIKVLKLEKVETEQLRINHEQLTAEMKHLQSILILKEKELNHCTRVLKKTVRSKDELKQQEDNMDLLTKVEVDLKEEDLIELAAMKEVSATRKHEQQLSECQKESEVRVQVAKEQQSKAWTVGSSFFPTLSRVEAETILKQENKDGTFVVRNSSRENCNIVSLCFKGQIRHYRIMNDDKKKYFISEGHRFPTIAEVIEYHKLNRGGLATRLKRLPAVLVPNQPVLSSAFGNL
;
A
#
# COMPACT_ATOMS: atom_id res chain seq x y z
N MET A 1 -32.26 24.74 47.14
CA MET A 1 -31.42 23.83 46.33
C MET A 1 -32.34 23.13 45.34
N LEU A 2 -32.13 23.32 44.04
CA LEU A 2 -32.85 22.59 43.00
C LEU A 2 -32.04 21.34 42.67
N VAL A 3 -32.70 20.18 42.57
CA VAL A 3 -32.07 18.91 42.15
C VAL A 3 -32.60 18.58 40.77
N MET A 4 -31.70 18.34 39.82
CA MET A 4 -32.01 18.06 38.42
C MET A 4 -31.23 16.82 37.97
N GLU A 5 -31.64 16.25 36.83
CA GLU A 5 -30.84 15.22 36.16
C GLU A 5 -29.43 15.76 35.83
N TYR A 6 -28.42 14.91 35.95
CA TYR A 6 -27.04 15.25 35.61
C TYR A 6 -26.79 14.97 34.13
N LEU A 7 -26.38 16.01 33.39
CA LEU A 7 -25.90 15.89 32.02
C LEU A 7 -24.41 16.19 31.99
N PRO A 8 -23.58 15.29 31.39
CA PRO A 8 -22.13 15.32 31.58
C PRO A 8 -21.41 16.43 30.80
N LEU A 9 -22.03 17.00 29.77
CA LEU A 9 -21.38 17.94 28.85
C LEU A 9 -22.31 19.12 28.54
N SER A 10 -21.73 20.32 28.48
CA SER A 10 -22.38 21.45 27.80
C SER A 10 -22.03 21.45 26.31
N LEU A 11 -22.88 22.07 25.49
CA LEU A 11 -22.65 22.18 24.06
C LEU A 11 -21.37 22.98 23.77
N THR A 12 -21.07 24.03 24.55
CA THR A 12 -19.78 24.76 24.42
C THR A 12 -18.59 23.81 24.60
N GLN A 13 -18.58 22.99 25.64
CA GLN A 13 -17.49 22.03 25.87
C GLN A 13 -17.34 21.04 24.71
N CYS A 14 -18.44 20.63 24.08
CA CYS A 14 -18.39 19.78 22.90
C CYS A 14 -17.83 20.52 21.68
N LEU A 15 -18.28 21.74 21.41
CA LEU A 15 -17.80 22.55 20.28
C LEU A 15 -16.31 22.89 20.38
N GLU A 16 -15.78 23.08 21.60
CA GLU A 16 -14.36 23.38 21.82
C GLU A 16 -13.44 22.16 21.70
N ARG A 17 -13.94 20.96 22.00
CA ARG A 17 -13.11 19.74 22.08
C ARG A 17 -13.12 18.93 20.79
N GLU A 18 -14.24 18.89 20.08
CA GLU A 18 -14.47 17.97 18.97
C GLU A 18 -15.24 18.65 17.84
N GLU A 19 -14.92 18.27 16.60
CA GLU A 19 -15.71 18.69 15.45
C GLU A 19 -16.95 17.78 15.32
N LEU A 20 -18.11 18.30 15.74
CA LEU A 20 -19.37 17.55 15.66
C LEU A 20 -19.81 17.35 14.20
N PRO A 21 -20.23 16.14 13.80
CA PRO A 21 -20.80 15.90 12.48
C PRO A 21 -22.00 16.82 12.20
N LEU A 22 -22.14 17.29 10.96
CA LEU A 22 -23.17 18.26 10.57
C LEU A 22 -24.59 17.81 10.96
N GLN A 23 -24.92 16.53 10.74
CA GLN A 23 -26.22 16.00 11.10
C GLN A 23 -26.48 16.01 12.61
N MET A 24 -25.45 15.79 13.43
CA MET A 24 -25.55 15.89 14.89
C MET A 24 -25.76 17.34 15.33
N LYS A 25 -25.03 18.29 14.71
CA LYS A 25 -25.26 19.73 14.90
C LYS A 25 -26.73 20.10 14.63
N TYR A 26 -27.31 19.59 13.54
CA TYR A 26 -28.70 19.85 13.18
C TYR A 26 -29.68 19.19 14.17
N SER A 27 -29.41 17.97 14.62
CA SER A 27 -30.20 17.29 15.65
C SER A 27 -30.23 18.07 16.97
N ILE A 28 -29.09 18.60 17.41
CA ILE A 28 -28.97 19.42 18.61
C ILE A 28 -29.80 20.71 18.48
N LEU A 29 -29.68 21.41 17.34
CA LEU A 29 -30.45 22.63 17.08
C LEU A 29 -31.96 22.37 16.98
N LEU A 30 -32.37 21.21 16.48
CA LEU A 30 -33.78 20.77 16.45
C LEU A 30 -34.32 20.54 17.88
N ASP A 31 -33.56 19.83 18.73
CA ASP A 31 -33.92 19.60 20.13
C ASP A 31 -34.08 20.92 20.90
N VAL A 32 -33.19 21.89 20.66
CA VAL A 32 -33.30 23.23 21.25
C VAL A 32 -34.54 23.97 20.74
N ALA A 33 -34.82 23.94 19.43
CA ALA A 33 -36.02 24.57 18.87
C ALA A 33 -37.30 23.99 19.49
N LYS A 34 -37.34 22.66 19.66
CA LYS A 34 -38.44 21.96 20.32
C LYS A 34 -38.60 22.38 21.78
N GLY A 35 -37.49 22.49 22.51
CA GLY A 35 -37.49 22.97 23.91
C GLY A 35 -38.02 24.40 24.04
N LEU A 36 -37.57 25.32 23.19
CA LEU A 36 -38.08 26.69 23.18
C LEU A 36 -39.57 26.76 22.79
N CYS A 37 -39.99 26.00 21.77
CA CYS A 37 -41.40 25.91 21.39
C CYS A 37 -42.27 25.45 22.58
N TYR A 38 -41.78 24.50 23.38
CA TYR A 38 -42.45 24.05 24.59
C TYR A 38 -42.57 25.14 25.66
N LEU A 39 -41.51 25.93 25.88
CA LEU A 39 -41.49 27.02 26.87
C LEU A 39 -42.43 28.17 26.45
N HIS A 40 -42.34 28.59 25.19
CA HIS A 40 -43.15 29.68 24.63
C HIS A 40 -44.63 29.31 24.54
N GLY A 41 -44.95 28.03 24.35
CA GLY A 41 -46.32 27.53 24.33
C GLY A 41 -47.02 27.43 25.69
N LYS A 42 -46.32 27.71 26.80
CA LYS A 42 -46.93 27.72 28.14
C LYS A 42 -47.88 28.90 28.34
N ARG A 43 -48.73 28.80 29.36
CA ARG A 43 -49.68 29.84 29.75
C ARG A 43 -49.53 30.16 31.24
N PRO A 44 -48.93 31.30 31.62
CA PRO A 44 -48.27 32.29 30.73
C PRO A 44 -47.01 31.73 30.04
N PRO A 45 -46.57 32.30 28.89
CA PRO A 45 -45.33 31.90 28.22
C PRO A 45 -44.13 32.03 29.15
N ILE A 46 -43.22 31.04 29.06
CA ILE A 46 -41.94 31.07 29.79
C ILE A 46 -40.87 31.54 28.82
N VAL A 47 -40.15 32.61 29.17
CA VAL A 47 -39.03 33.13 28.37
C VAL A 47 -37.72 32.78 29.09
N HIS A 48 -36.80 32.16 28.36
CA HIS A 48 -35.54 31.64 28.88
C HIS A 48 -34.60 32.78 29.32
N ARG A 49 -34.38 33.76 28.44
CA ARG A 49 -33.59 35.00 28.61
C ARG A 49 -32.07 34.87 28.61
N ASP A 50 -31.52 33.68 28.78
CA ASP A 50 -30.08 33.44 28.71
C ASP A 50 -29.71 32.21 27.86
N LEU A 51 -30.35 32.05 26.71
CA LEU A 51 -30.06 30.91 25.85
C LEU A 51 -28.68 31.08 25.20
N THR A 52 -27.76 30.18 25.53
CA THR A 52 -26.40 30.10 24.98
C THR A 52 -25.97 28.64 24.89
N ALA A 53 -24.87 28.35 24.20
CA ALA A 53 -24.32 26.99 24.14
C ALA A 53 -23.87 26.46 25.52
N ASN A 54 -23.60 27.33 26.51
CA ASN A 54 -23.31 26.89 27.88
C ASN A 54 -24.55 26.34 28.57
N ASN A 55 -25.72 26.90 28.23
CA ASN A 55 -27.03 26.53 28.78
C ASN A 55 -27.78 25.50 27.91
N VAL A 56 -27.06 24.87 26.98
CA VAL A 56 -27.53 23.67 26.27
C VAL A 56 -26.66 22.51 26.73
N LEU A 57 -27.26 21.57 27.44
CA LEU A 57 -26.58 20.38 27.96
C LEU A 57 -26.88 19.18 27.08
N LEU A 58 -25.92 18.26 26.98
CA LEU A 58 -26.00 17.09 26.11
C LEU A 58 -26.05 15.80 26.93
N THR A 59 -26.91 14.87 26.53
CA THR A 59 -26.91 13.50 27.04
C THR A 59 -25.70 12.72 26.49
N SER A 60 -25.45 11.51 27.01
CA SER A 60 -24.45 10.60 26.44
C SER A 60 -24.75 10.18 25.00
N SER A 61 -25.99 10.35 24.53
CA SER A 61 -26.43 10.12 23.16
C SER A 61 -26.45 11.40 22.30
N TYR A 62 -25.86 12.50 22.78
CA TYR A 62 -25.85 13.81 22.11
C TYR A 62 -27.25 14.42 21.85
N SER A 63 -28.26 14.00 22.62
CA SER A 63 -29.55 14.69 22.64
C SER A 63 -29.43 15.94 23.50
N ALA A 64 -30.02 17.05 23.04
CA ALA A 64 -29.84 18.34 23.69
C ALA A 64 -31.00 18.69 24.64
N LYS A 65 -30.67 19.31 25.77
CA LYS A 65 -31.64 19.85 26.74
C LYS A 65 -31.26 21.26 27.13
N ILE A 66 -32.25 22.15 27.17
CA ILE A 66 -32.08 23.51 27.65
C ILE A 66 -31.99 23.49 29.19
N SER A 67 -31.01 24.19 29.75
CA SER A 67 -30.76 24.29 31.19
C SER A 67 -30.72 25.74 31.67
N ASP A 68 -30.62 25.92 33.00
CA ASP A 68 -30.48 27.22 33.65
C ASP A 68 -31.63 28.21 33.42
N LEU A 69 -32.82 27.81 33.88
CA LEU A 69 -33.99 28.69 33.95
C LEU A 69 -33.92 29.70 35.12
N GLY A 70 -32.75 29.90 35.73
CA GLY A 70 -32.57 30.74 36.93
C GLY A 70 -32.90 32.22 36.71
N VAL A 71 -32.82 32.70 35.47
CA VAL A 71 -33.18 34.07 35.06
C VAL A 71 -34.47 34.15 34.23
N SER A 72 -35.13 33.00 34.01
CA SER A 72 -36.36 32.91 33.25
C SER A 72 -37.51 33.61 33.96
N ARG A 73 -38.43 34.19 33.19
CA ARG A 73 -39.61 34.89 33.72
C ARG A 73 -40.87 34.45 33.01
N LEU A 74 -41.96 34.42 33.76
CA LEU A 74 -43.30 34.34 33.21
C LEU A 74 -43.64 35.70 32.60
N VAL A 75 -44.04 35.72 31.32
CA VAL A 75 -44.51 36.95 30.68
C VAL A 75 -45.97 37.15 31.05
N ASP A 76 -46.23 38.06 31.99
CA ASP A 76 -47.59 38.50 32.31
C ASP A 76 -48.08 39.44 31.19
N THR A 77 -48.93 38.92 30.31
CA THR A 77 -49.50 39.66 29.18
C THR A 77 -50.31 40.88 29.59
N PHE A 78 -50.71 40.99 30.87
CA PHE A 78 -51.51 42.09 31.38
C PHE A 78 -50.70 43.21 32.04
N LYS A 79 -49.42 43.01 32.31
CA LYS A 79 -48.54 44.05 32.88
C LYS A 79 -47.21 44.07 32.14
N LYS A 80 -47.09 45.01 31.18
CA LYS A 80 -45.80 45.44 30.61
C LYS A 80 -44.95 46.13 31.68
N HIS A 81 -44.57 45.41 32.73
CA HIS A 81 -43.72 45.95 33.77
C HIS A 81 -42.34 46.24 33.19
N HIS A 82 -41.81 47.41 33.54
CA HIS A 82 -40.42 47.80 33.40
C HIS A 82 -39.54 46.73 34.06
N LEU A 83 -38.90 45.89 33.26
CA LEU A 83 -38.04 44.82 33.75
C LEU A 83 -36.64 45.41 33.96
N THR A 84 -36.11 45.27 35.18
CA THR A 84 -34.73 45.62 35.55
C THR A 84 -33.75 45.06 34.52
N MET A 85 -32.70 45.84 34.16
CA MET A 85 -31.63 45.41 33.24
C MET A 85 -31.28 43.93 33.50
N ALA A 86 -31.54 43.09 32.50
CA ALA A 86 -31.37 41.65 32.64
C ALA A 86 -29.89 41.32 32.94
N PRO A 87 -29.58 40.49 33.95
CA PRO A 87 -28.33 39.75 33.94
C PRO A 87 -28.42 38.75 32.79
N GLY A 88 -27.56 38.92 31.79
CA GLY A 88 -27.43 38.05 30.63
C GLY A 88 -26.12 38.37 29.94
N ASN A 89 -25.60 37.46 29.12
CA ASN A 89 -24.38 37.73 28.36
C ASN A 89 -24.65 38.87 27.36
N ALA A 90 -24.04 40.05 27.58
CA ALA A 90 -24.22 41.24 26.76
C ALA A 90 -23.96 41.01 25.26
N MET A 91 -23.18 39.98 24.92
CA MET A 91 -22.81 39.64 23.56
C MET A 91 -23.93 38.95 22.76
N VAL A 92 -24.93 38.32 23.41
CA VAL A 92 -26.11 37.70 22.75
C VAL A 92 -27.40 38.50 22.91
N MET A 93 -27.35 39.67 23.57
CA MET A 93 -28.55 40.46 23.78
C MET A 93 -29.07 41.04 22.45
N PRO A 94 -30.38 40.90 22.17
CA PRO A 94 -30.96 41.53 21.00
C PRO A 94 -31.03 43.06 21.17
N PRO A 95 -31.12 43.84 20.07
CA PRO A 95 -31.00 45.30 20.11
C PRO A 95 -32.08 45.99 20.96
N GLU A 96 -33.29 45.40 21.08
CA GLU A 96 -34.36 45.91 21.94
C GLU A 96 -34.09 45.72 23.44
N ALA A 97 -33.25 44.75 23.82
CA ALA A 97 -32.87 44.51 25.21
C ALA A 97 -31.89 45.58 25.74
N LEU A 98 -31.26 46.34 24.84
CA LEU A 98 -30.26 47.37 25.14
C LEU A 98 -30.87 48.79 25.24
N LYS A 99 -32.19 48.93 25.07
CA LYS A 99 -32.90 50.22 25.20
C LYS A 99 -33.11 50.57 26.68
N ASP A 100 -33.26 51.86 26.99
CA ASP A 100 -33.47 52.37 28.36
C ASP A 100 -34.69 51.75 29.08
N ASN A 101 -35.67 51.26 28.32
CA ASN A 101 -36.83 50.55 28.83
C ASN A 101 -37.13 49.29 27.99
N PRO A 102 -36.42 48.18 28.22
CA PRO A 102 -36.54 47.00 27.40
C PRO A 102 -37.86 46.27 27.69
N VAL A 103 -38.56 45.88 26.63
CA VAL A 103 -39.71 44.98 26.71
C VAL A 103 -39.21 43.59 26.35
N TYR A 104 -39.24 42.68 27.32
CA TYR A 104 -38.84 41.30 27.11
C TYR A 104 -40.08 40.45 26.81
N ASP A 105 -40.11 39.87 25.62
CA ASP A 105 -41.05 38.81 25.22
C ASP A 105 -40.27 37.57 24.77
N HIS A 106 -40.98 36.58 24.23
CA HIS A 106 -40.37 35.33 23.77
C HIS A 106 -39.51 35.50 22.51
N LYS A 107 -39.59 36.62 21.79
CA LYS A 107 -38.74 36.91 20.61
C LYS A 107 -37.28 37.16 20.97
N LEU A 108 -37.00 37.45 22.24
CA LEU A 108 -35.62 37.51 22.73
C LEU A 108 -34.93 36.14 22.61
N ASP A 109 -35.61 35.05 22.99
CA ASP A 109 -35.04 33.70 22.87
C ASP A 109 -34.86 33.29 21.40
N VAL A 110 -35.71 33.79 20.49
CA VAL A 110 -35.58 33.55 19.05
C VAL A 110 -34.29 34.18 18.51
N PHE A 111 -33.95 35.40 18.97
CA PHE A 111 -32.67 36.02 18.61
C PHE A 111 -31.47 35.23 19.16
N SER A 112 -31.56 34.82 20.42
CA SER A 112 -30.53 33.96 21.03
C SER A 112 -30.39 32.62 20.28
N TYR A 113 -31.49 32.06 19.78
CA TYR A 113 -31.46 30.86 18.93
C TYR A 113 -30.75 31.11 17.60
N GLY A 114 -30.93 32.28 16.98
CA GLY A 114 -30.15 32.71 15.81
C GLY A 114 -28.64 32.77 16.08
N CYS A 115 -28.25 33.36 17.21
CA CYS A 115 -26.84 33.34 17.66
C CYS A 115 -26.35 31.90 17.90
N LEU A 116 -27.17 31.04 18.48
CA LEU A 116 -26.82 29.64 18.74
C LEU A 116 -26.62 28.85 17.44
N ILE A 117 -27.44 29.06 16.41
CA ILE A 117 -27.25 28.44 15.09
C ILE A 117 -25.85 28.80 14.55
N LEU A 118 -25.49 30.08 14.53
CA LEU A 118 -24.17 30.52 14.06
C LEU A 118 -23.04 29.92 14.90
N HIS A 119 -23.19 29.88 16.23
CA HIS A 119 -22.21 29.28 17.12
C HIS A 119 -21.98 27.79 16.81
N VAL A 120 -23.06 27.02 16.65
CA VAL A 120 -22.99 25.58 16.35
C VAL A 120 -22.39 25.32 14.97
N LEU A 121 -22.75 26.11 13.96
CA LEU A 121 -22.25 25.94 12.60
C LEU A 121 -20.75 26.24 12.52
N THR A 122 -20.31 27.33 13.12
CA THR A 122 -18.91 27.81 13.04
C THR A 122 -17.99 27.18 14.09
N GLY A 123 -18.56 26.62 15.17
CA GLY A 123 -17.79 26.18 16.35
C GLY A 123 -17.21 27.35 17.17
N GLN A 124 -17.49 28.59 16.78
CA GLN A 124 -16.99 29.80 17.44
C GLN A 124 -18.14 30.68 17.87
N PHE A 125 -18.01 31.32 19.03
CA PHE A 125 -19.04 32.22 19.49
C PHE A 125 -19.14 33.45 18.58
N PRO A 126 -20.33 33.79 18.02
CA PRO A 126 -20.47 34.81 16.98
C PRO A 126 -20.53 36.22 17.58
N GLU A 127 -19.36 36.74 17.98
CA GLU A 127 -19.24 38.08 18.58
C GLU A 127 -19.66 39.17 17.60
N PRO A 128 -20.51 40.12 18.00
CA PRO A 128 -20.93 41.18 17.12
C PRO A 128 -19.84 42.25 16.99
N THR A 129 -19.58 42.73 15.78
CA THR A 129 -18.76 43.92 15.54
C THR A 129 -19.45 45.20 16.03
N ASN A 130 -18.79 46.36 15.84
CA ASN A 130 -19.35 47.67 16.19
C ASN A 130 -20.75 47.88 15.61
N GLN A 131 -21.65 48.44 16.43
CA GLN A 131 -23.04 48.72 16.05
C GLN A 131 -23.16 49.83 15.00
N PHE A 132 -22.20 50.77 14.99
CA PHE A 132 -22.14 51.86 14.03
C PHE A 132 -20.91 51.71 13.15
N VAL A 133 -21.11 51.73 11.84
CA VAL A 133 -20.05 51.57 10.82
C VAL A 133 -20.02 52.80 9.90
N PRO A 134 -18.85 53.16 9.34
CA PRO A 134 -18.75 54.27 8.40
C PRO A 134 -19.70 54.09 7.22
N GLU A 135 -20.43 55.14 6.87
CA GLU A 135 -21.34 55.10 5.72
C GLU A 135 -20.54 55.11 4.41
N PRO A 136 -20.80 54.17 3.47
CA PRO A 136 -20.07 54.14 2.20
C PRO A 136 -20.17 55.46 1.44
N GLY A 137 -19.03 56.08 1.14
CA GLY A 137 -18.95 57.31 0.36
C GLY A 137 -19.20 58.61 1.14
N LYS A 138 -19.31 58.59 2.47
CA LYS A 138 -19.40 59.80 3.29
C LYS A 138 -18.37 59.78 4.44
N GLU A 139 -17.36 60.64 4.34
CA GLU A 139 -16.41 60.85 5.44
C GLU A 139 -17.15 61.41 6.67
N LYS A 140 -16.90 60.81 7.84
CA LYS A 140 -17.47 61.19 9.16
C LYS A 140 -18.98 60.95 9.35
N SER A 141 -19.65 60.20 8.46
CA SER A 141 -21.01 59.70 8.69
C SER A 141 -20.98 58.24 9.12
N PHE A 142 -21.85 57.86 10.07
CA PHE A 142 -21.98 56.49 10.56
C PHE A 142 -23.43 56.02 10.41
N THR A 143 -23.61 54.77 9.98
CA THR A 143 -24.91 54.11 9.93
C THR A 143 -24.94 52.93 10.89
N LYS A 144 -26.14 52.59 11.38
CA LYS A 144 -26.34 51.42 12.24
C LYS A 144 -26.23 50.16 11.37
N ALA A 145 -25.30 49.27 11.72
CA ALA A 145 -25.17 47.96 11.10
C ALA A 145 -26.30 47.02 11.56
N LEU A 146 -26.80 46.20 10.64
CA LEU A 146 -27.78 45.15 10.97
C LEU A 146 -27.14 44.06 11.81
N GLU A 147 -27.91 43.41 12.69
CA GLU A 147 -27.38 42.37 13.58
C GLU A 147 -26.77 41.18 12.83
N TRP A 148 -27.31 40.86 11.64
CA TRP A 148 -26.72 39.89 10.72
C TRP A 148 -25.32 40.31 10.24
N ASP A 149 -25.19 41.55 9.75
CA ASP A 149 -23.94 42.06 9.17
C ASP A 149 -22.84 42.21 10.24
N ARG A 150 -23.23 42.50 11.48
CA ARG A 150 -22.32 42.55 12.64
C ARG A 150 -21.65 41.21 12.93
N ARG A 151 -22.15 40.09 12.39
CA ARG A 151 -21.60 38.73 12.58
C ARG A 151 -21.04 38.15 11.27
N SER A 152 -20.90 38.97 10.24
CA SER A 152 -20.42 38.55 8.90
C SER A 152 -19.05 37.88 8.92
N ASN A 153 -18.17 38.24 9.87
CA ASN A 153 -16.87 37.59 10.05
C ASN A 153 -16.93 36.09 10.33
N TYR A 154 -18.01 35.62 10.96
CA TYR A 154 -18.22 34.20 11.26
C TYR A 154 -18.96 33.49 10.12
N ILE A 155 -19.81 34.24 9.42
CA ILE A 155 -20.64 33.72 8.34
C ILE A 155 -19.83 33.52 7.06
N LYS A 156 -18.80 34.34 6.80
CA LYS A 156 -17.99 34.30 5.57
C LYS A 156 -17.32 32.93 5.33
N ASP A 157 -16.99 32.22 6.40
CA ASP A 157 -16.29 30.93 6.36
C ASP A 157 -17.27 29.75 6.23
N LEU A 158 -18.58 29.99 6.37
CA LEU A 158 -19.61 28.99 6.17
C LEU A 158 -19.95 28.86 4.67
N PRO A 159 -20.27 27.64 4.19
CA PRO A 159 -20.82 27.44 2.86
C PRO A 159 -22.10 28.28 2.69
N LYS A 160 -22.17 29.09 1.62
CA LYS A 160 -23.31 29.97 1.37
C LYS A 160 -24.60 29.20 1.14
N GLU A 161 -24.47 27.96 0.69
CA GLU A 161 -25.55 27.02 0.42
C GLU A 161 -26.02 26.30 1.71
N ASN A 162 -25.45 26.60 2.88
CA ASN A 162 -25.86 25.97 4.12
C ASN A 162 -27.33 26.29 4.42
N GLU A 163 -28.12 25.23 4.59
CA GLU A 163 -29.57 25.28 4.66
C GLU A 163 -30.10 26.05 5.87
N LEU A 164 -29.29 26.23 6.92
CA LEU A 164 -29.71 26.93 8.14
C LEU A 164 -29.42 28.44 8.13
N LEU A 165 -28.65 28.95 7.15
CA LEU A 165 -28.34 30.38 7.08
C LEU A 165 -29.59 31.28 6.92
N PRO A 166 -30.61 30.92 6.10
CA PRO A 166 -31.84 31.71 6.03
C PRO A 166 -32.54 31.80 7.39
N LEU A 167 -32.69 30.67 8.10
CA LEU A 167 -33.32 30.66 9.43
C LEU A 167 -32.52 31.47 10.45
N ALA A 168 -31.19 31.34 10.46
CA ALA A 168 -30.34 32.14 11.34
C ALA A 168 -30.48 33.64 11.07
N ARG A 169 -30.60 34.03 9.79
CA ARG A 169 -30.80 35.42 9.38
C ARG A 169 -32.14 35.97 9.86
N ASP A 170 -33.22 35.21 9.70
CA ASP A 170 -34.56 35.62 10.11
C ASP A 170 -34.66 35.73 11.64
N CYS A 171 -34.03 34.80 12.37
CA CYS A 171 -33.91 34.87 13.84
C CYS A 171 -33.14 36.11 14.33
N LEU A 172 -32.11 36.54 13.59
CA LEU A 172 -31.27 37.69 13.92
C LEU A 172 -31.83 39.03 13.41
N ASN A 173 -33.11 39.10 13.05
CA ASN A 173 -33.72 40.36 12.63
C ASN A 173 -33.70 41.41 13.76
N ASP A 174 -33.32 42.64 13.43
CA ASP A 174 -33.32 43.80 14.32
C ASP A 174 -34.71 44.11 14.91
N VAL A 175 -35.77 43.79 14.16
CA VAL A 175 -37.16 44.00 14.55
C VAL A 175 -37.73 42.69 15.15
N PRO A 176 -38.12 42.67 16.44
CA PRO A 176 -38.57 41.43 17.10
C PRO A 176 -39.78 40.75 16.45
N THR A 177 -40.72 41.53 15.90
CA THR A 177 -41.94 41.02 15.26
C THR A 177 -41.66 40.30 13.94
N ASP A 178 -40.55 40.62 13.28
CA ASP A 178 -40.17 40.06 12.00
C ASP A 178 -39.39 38.74 12.17
N ARG A 179 -38.98 38.41 13.40
CA ARG A 179 -38.40 37.11 13.73
C ARG A 179 -39.48 36.03 13.70
N PRO A 180 -39.15 34.78 13.31
CA PRO A 180 -40.11 33.69 13.29
C PRO A 180 -40.63 33.34 14.70
N GLU A 181 -41.76 32.66 14.77
CA GLU A 181 -42.13 31.91 15.98
C GLU A 181 -41.33 30.60 16.05
N MET A 182 -41.04 30.13 17.25
CA MET A 182 -40.23 28.91 17.42
C MET A 182 -40.86 27.65 16.82
N ILE A 183 -42.18 27.63 16.63
CA ILE A 183 -42.85 26.54 15.89
C ILE A 183 -42.38 26.48 14.42
N TYR A 184 -42.24 27.62 13.75
CA TYR A 184 -41.74 27.66 12.37
C TYR A 184 -40.27 27.29 12.30
N SER A 185 -39.46 27.74 13.27
CA SER A 185 -38.05 27.33 13.37
C SER A 185 -37.91 25.83 13.59
N PHE A 186 -38.78 25.23 14.42
CA PHE A 186 -38.83 23.80 14.66
C PHE A 186 -39.21 23.02 13.39
N GLU A 187 -40.30 23.39 12.72
CA GLU A 187 -40.76 22.75 11.48
C GLU A 187 -39.70 22.85 10.36
N PHE A 188 -39.03 24.00 10.24
CA PHE A 188 -37.93 24.19 9.31
C PHE A 188 -36.76 23.24 9.60
N MET A 189 -36.36 23.12 10.87
CA MET A 189 -35.30 22.20 11.29
C MET A 189 -35.67 20.74 11.04
N GLU A 190 -36.92 20.33 11.29
CA GLU A 190 -37.41 18.98 10.96
C GLU A 190 -37.32 18.72 9.46
N GLN A 191 -37.74 19.69 8.64
CA GLN A 191 -37.67 19.59 7.18
C GLN A 191 -36.23 19.43 6.69
N VAL A 192 -35.30 20.24 7.21
CA VAL A 192 -33.87 20.13 6.87
C VAL A 192 -33.31 18.78 7.30
N LEU A 193 -33.54 18.36 8.55
CA LEU A 193 -33.01 17.09 9.07
C LEU A 193 -33.59 15.87 8.36
N SER A 194 -34.82 15.95 7.84
CA SER A 194 -35.46 14.87 7.06
C SER A 194 -34.72 14.51 5.76
N LYS A 195 -33.91 15.44 5.23
CA LYS A 195 -33.08 15.21 4.04
C LYS A 195 -31.87 14.31 4.32
N TYR A 196 -31.51 14.16 5.59
CA TYR A 196 -30.38 13.34 6.01
C TYR A 196 -30.84 11.94 6.42
N PRO A 197 -30.08 10.88 6.10
CA PRO A 197 -30.39 9.53 6.55
C PRO A 197 -30.46 9.49 8.07
N LYS A 198 -31.50 8.92 8.68
CA LYS A 198 -31.59 8.85 10.15
C LYS A 198 -30.30 8.27 10.73
N MET A 199 -29.74 8.95 11.73
CA MET A 199 -28.61 8.39 12.48
C MET A 199 -29.03 7.04 13.04
N LYS A 200 -28.21 6.03 12.79
CA LYS A 200 -28.45 4.69 13.33
C LYS A 200 -28.40 4.76 14.85
N SER A 201 -29.31 4.04 15.49
CA SER A 201 -29.25 3.86 16.94
C SER A 201 -27.93 3.19 17.32
N ILE A 202 -27.43 3.46 18.53
CA ILE A 202 -26.29 2.73 19.10
C ILE A 202 -26.54 1.21 19.03
N THR A 203 -27.78 0.77 19.26
CA THR A 203 -28.16 -0.65 19.18
C THR A 203 -28.07 -1.21 17.76
N GLU A 204 -28.34 -0.41 16.74
CA GLU A 204 -28.21 -0.81 15.33
C GLU A 204 -26.74 -0.87 14.93
N LEU A 205 -25.95 0.14 15.33
CA LEU A 205 -24.50 0.15 15.11
C LEU A 205 -23.80 -1.02 15.80
N MET A 206 -24.21 -1.36 17.03
CA MET A 206 -23.67 -2.52 17.75
C MET A 206 -23.95 -3.84 17.02
N LYS A 207 -25.17 -4.02 16.50
CA LYS A 207 -25.51 -5.21 15.72
C LYS A 207 -24.72 -5.31 14.42
N GLU A 208 -24.50 -4.18 13.74
CA GLU A 208 -23.67 -4.15 12.52
C GLU A 208 -22.21 -4.46 12.83
N ASN A 209 -21.67 -3.94 13.93
CA ASN A 209 -20.32 -4.26 14.37
C ASN A 209 -20.18 -5.75 14.70
N GLU A 210 -21.12 -6.33 15.44
CA GLU A 210 -21.12 -7.76 15.77
C GLU A 210 -21.19 -8.64 14.50
N ALA A 211 -22.02 -8.25 13.52
CA ALA A 211 -22.10 -8.93 12.24
C ALA A 211 -20.80 -8.81 11.43
N ALA A 212 -20.16 -7.63 11.44
CA ALA A 212 -18.88 -7.40 10.78
C ALA A 212 -17.75 -8.20 11.43
N GLU A 213 -17.70 -8.26 12.76
CA GLU A 213 -16.73 -9.08 13.51
C GLU A 213 -16.87 -10.56 13.16
N LYS A 214 -18.10 -11.07 13.08
CA LYS A 214 -18.36 -12.43 12.63
C LYS A 214 -17.86 -12.66 11.19
N HIS A 215 -18.15 -11.74 10.28
CA HIS A 215 -17.70 -11.86 8.88
C HIS A 215 -16.17 -11.83 8.76
N ILE A 216 -15.48 -11.02 9.56
CA ILE A 216 -14.01 -11.00 9.62
C ILE A 216 -13.48 -12.34 10.10
N TYR A 217 -14.10 -12.93 11.13
CA TYR A 217 -13.73 -14.24 11.63
C TYR A 217 -13.87 -15.34 10.56
N ASP A 218 -14.96 -15.33 9.81
CA ASP A 218 -15.20 -16.30 8.74
C ASP A 218 -14.17 -16.15 7.60
N LEU A 219 -13.86 -14.92 7.19
CA LEU A 219 -12.82 -14.64 6.20
C LEU A 219 -11.42 -15.09 6.66
N ASP A 220 -11.08 -14.90 7.94
CA ASP A 220 -9.80 -15.35 8.49
C ASP A 220 -9.68 -16.88 8.46
N ALA A 221 -10.78 -17.60 8.69
CA ALA A 221 -10.82 -19.05 8.55
C ALA A 221 -10.59 -19.49 7.10
N GLU A 222 -11.22 -18.83 6.12
CA GLU A 222 -11.05 -19.12 4.70
C GLU A 222 -9.61 -18.84 4.24
N ILE A 223 -9.02 -17.71 4.63
CA ILE A 223 -7.63 -17.36 4.35
C ILE A 223 -6.66 -18.42 4.89
N LYS A 224 -6.97 -19.02 6.05
CA LYS A 224 -6.14 -20.08 6.64
C LYS A 224 -6.16 -21.34 5.78
N VAL A 225 -7.31 -21.73 5.23
CA VAL A 225 -7.44 -22.88 4.32
C VAL A 225 -6.67 -22.62 3.03
N LEU A 226 -6.90 -21.47 2.39
CA LEU A 226 -6.22 -21.10 1.14
C LEU A 226 -4.69 -21.03 1.29
N LYS A 227 -4.19 -20.62 2.46
CA LYS A 227 -2.75 -20.65 2.76
C LYS A 227 -2.18 -22.06 2.78
N LEU A 228 -2.92 -23.05 3.30
CA LEU A 228 -2.49 -24.45 3.32
C LEU A 228 -2.49 -25.03 1.90
N GLU A 229 -3.55 -24.81 1.12
CA GLU A 229 -3.63 -25.24 -0.28
C GLU A 229 -2.53 -24.62 -1.14
N LYS A 230 -2.16 -23.36 -0.87
CA LYS A 230 -1.05 -22.69 -1.56
C LYS A 230 0.31 -23.35 -1.27
N VAL A 231 0.53 -23.84 -0.05
CA VAL A 231 1.78 -24.55 0.29
C VAL A 231 1.84 -25.88 -0.46
N GLU A 232 0.74 -26.62 -0.51
CA GLU A 232 0.67 -27.90 -1.22
C GLU A 232 0.87 -27.74 -2.74
N THR A 233 0.21 -26.76 -3.35
CA THR A 233 0.37 -26.45 -4.78
C THR A 233 1.79 -26.02 -5.15
N GLU A 234 2.46 -25.26 -4.28
CA GLU A 234 3.86 -24.87 -4.50
C GLU A 234 4.81 -26.08 -4.41
N GLN A 235 4.56 -27.01 -3.47
CA GLN A 235 5.32 -28.25 -3.39
C GLN A 235 5.13 -29.12 -4.64
N LEU A 236 3.89 -29.24 -5.13
CA LEU A 236 3.59 -29.93 -6.39
C LEU A 236 4.28 -29.28 -7.59
N ARG A 237 4.34 -27.94 -7.62
CA ARG A 237 5.06 -27.18 -8.67
C ARG A 237 6.55 -27.51 -8.68
N ILE A 238 7.20 -27.53 -7.52
CA ILE A 238 8.62 -27.90 -7.38
C ILE A 238 8.86 -29.34 -7.86
N ASN A 239 8.02 -30.28 -7.45
CA ASN A 239 8.13 -31.69 -7.88
C ASN A 239 7.99 -31.81 -9.40
N HIS A 240 7.05 -31.09 -10.01
CA HIS A 240 6.84 -31.09 -11.45
C HIS A 240 8.06 -30.54 -12.22
N GLU A 241 8.68 -29.45 -11.73
CA GLU A 241 9.89 -28.89 -12.33
C GLU A 241 11.06 -29.88 -12.29
N GLN A 242 11.24 -30.59 -11.18
CA GLN A 242 12.29 -31.60 -11.02
C GLN A 242 12.08 -32.78 -11.99
N LEU A 243 10.87 -33.35 -12.03
CA LEU A 243 10.51 -34.41 -12.97
C LEU A 243 10.71 -33.99 -14.43
N THR A 244 10.37 -32.75 -14.76
CA THR A 244 10.56 -32.21 -16.12
C THR A 244 12.05 -32.10 -16.48
N ALA A 245 12.90 -31.71 -15.53
CA ALA A 245 14.35 -31.67 -15.74
C ALA A 245 14.94 -33.08 -15.94
N GLU A 246 14.50 -34.06 -15.14
CA GLU A 246 14.90 -35.46 -15.28
C GLU A 246 14.47 -36.03 -16.64
N MET A 247 13.24 -35.76 -17.09
CA MET A 247 12.77 -36.16 -18.42
C MET A 247 13.64 -35.58 -19.54
N LYS A 248 14.00 -34.29 -19.47
CA LYS A 248 14.91 -33.66 -20.46
C LYS A 248 16.30 -34.30 -20.45
N HIS A 249 16.81 -34.66 -19.27
CA HIS A 249 18.09 -35.33 -19.15
C HIS A 249 18.05 -36.73 -19.79
N LEU A 250 17.03 -37.52 -19.48
CA LEU A 250 16.82 -38.84 -20.08
C LEU A 250 16.65 -38.78 -21.61
N GLN A 251 15.92 -37.78 -22.12
CA GLN A 251 15.81 -37.53 -23.57
C GLN A 251 17.18 -37.25 -24.20
N SER A 252 18.03 -36.47 -23.54
CA SER A 252 19.38 -36.18 -24.03
C SER A 252 20.26 -37.44 -24.06
N ILE A 253 20.15 -38.30 -23.04
CA ILE A 253 20.83 -39.60 -23.00
C ILE A 253 20.33 -40.50 -24.13
N LEU A 254 19.02 -40.56 -24.36
CA LEU A 254 18.42 -41.37 -25.43
C LEU A 254 18.96 -40.95 -26.80
N ILE A 255 19.02 -39.65 -27.08
CA ILE A 255 19.58 -39.11 -28.33
C ILE A 255 21.07 -39.51 -28.49
N LEU A 256 21.85 -39.47 -27.42
CA LEU A 256 23.25 -39.92 -27.46
C LEU A 256 23.36 -41.42 -27.74
N LYS A 257 22.53 -42.24 -27.09
CA LYS A 257 22.51 -43.69 -27.31
C LYS A 257 22.07 -44.07 -28.71
N GLU A 258 21.11 -43.36 -29.30
CA GLU A 258 20.73 -43.52 -30.70
C GLU A 258 21.89 -43.20 -31.66
N LYS A 259 22.67 -42.14 -31.38
CA LYS A 259 23.86 -41.80 -32.17
C LYS A 259 24.94 -42.88 -32.07
N GLU A 260 25.20 -43.39 -30.86
CA GLU A 260 26.15 -44.49 -30.64
C GLU A 260 25.71 -45.76 -31.38
N LEU A 261 24.43 -46.12 -31.28
CA LEU A 261 23.87 -47.28 -31.98
C LEU A 261 24.04 -47.14 -33.49
N ASN A 262 23.67 -45.99 -34.06
CA ASN A 262 23.83 -45.69 -35.49
C ASN A 262 25.30 -45.76 -35.93
N HIS A 263 26.23 -45.30 -35.09
CA HIS A 263 27.65 -45.43 -35.35
C HIS A 263 28.09 -46.89 -35.39
N CYS A 264 27.74 -47.69 -34.37
CA CYS A 264 28.02 -49.12 -34.31
C CYS A 264 27.44 -49.85 -35.53
N THR A 265 26.20 -49.57 -35.92
CA THR A 265 25.58 -50.14 -37.13
C THR A 265 26.38 -49.81 -38.39
N ARG A 266 26.89 -48.58 -38.51
CA ARG A 266 27.72 -48.18 -39.66
C ARG A 266 29.06 -48.90 -39.69
N VAL A 267 29.72 -49.05 -38.54
CA VAL A 267 30.99 -49.79 -38.43
C VAL A 267 30.77 -51.25 -38.80
N LEU A 268 29.77 -51.91 -38.22
CA LEU A 268 29.39 -53.28 -38.56
C LEU A 268 29.17 -53.47 -40.07
N LYS A 269 28.42 -52.57 -40.72
CA LYS A 269 28.23 -52.61 -42.18
C LYS A 269 29.54 -52.53 -42.96
N LYS A 270 30.52 -51.72 -42.53
CA LYS A 270 31.84 -51.64 -43.16
C LYS A 270 32.65 -52.92 -42.96
N THR A 271 32.66 -53.46 -41.74
CA THR A 271 33.40 -54.71 -41.44
C THR A 271 32.85 -55.89 -42.23
N VAL A 272 31.53 -55.99 -42.39
CA VAL A 272 30.90 -57.03 -43.24
C VAL A 272 31.38 -56.88 -44.68
N ARG A 273 31.36 -55.68 -45.26
CA ARG A 273 31.86 -55.45 -46.63
C ARG A 273 33.34 -55.81 -46.79
N SER A 274 34.19 -55.38 -45.86
CA SER A 274 35.63 -55.71 -45.90
C SER A 274 35.86 -57.23 -45.78
N LYS A 275 35.03 -57.94 -45.02
CA LYS A 275 35.06 -59.41 -44.96
C LYS A 275 34.67 -60.05 -46.29
N ASP A 276 33.67 -59.52 -46.98
CA ASP A 276 33.27 -59.99 -48.31
C ASP A 276 34.37 -59.74 -49.35
N GLU A 277 35.03 -58.57 -49.30
CA GLU A 277 36.17 -58.22 -50.16
C GLU A 277 37.40 -59.11 -49.91
N LEU A 278 37.72 -59.41 -48.65
CA LEU A 278 38.81 -60.34 -48.29
C LEU A 278 38.54 -61.75 -48.80
N LYS A 279 37.28 -62.22 -48.71
CA LYS A 279 36.89 -63.51 -49.27
C LYS A 279 37.08 -63.56 -50.79
N GLN A 280 36.75 -62.47 -51.49
CA GLN A 280 36.99 -62.35 -52.92
C GLN A 280 38.49 -62.31 -53.27
N GLN A 281 39.33 -61.72 -52.40
CA GLN A 281 40.78 -61.75 -52.56
C GLN A 281 41.37 -63.15 -52.32
N GLU A 282 40.85 -63.89 -51.35
CA GLU A 282 41.21 -65.28 -51.09
C GLU A 282 40.87 -66.16 -52.30
N ASP A 283 39.65 -66.03 -52.83
CA ASP A 283 39.23 -66.72 -54.06
C ASP A 283 40.15 -66.37 -55.26
N ASN A 284 40.56 -65.10 -55.38
CA ASN A 284 41.50 -64.65 -56.42
C ASN A 284 42.94 -65.14 -56.22
N MET A 285 43.38 -65.29 -54.97
CA MET A 285 44.70 -65.83 -54.62
C MET A 285 44.78 -67.32 -54.96
N ASP A 286 43.71 -68.07 -54.66
CA ASP A 286 43.60 -69.48 -55.05
C ASP A 286 43.64 -69.66 -56.58
N LEU A 287 43.04 -68.73 -57.32
CA LEU A 287 43.11 -68.67 -58.79
C LEU A 287 44.54 -68.39 -59.29
N LEU A 288 45.26 -67.44 -58.70
CA LEU A 288 46.64 -67.10 -59.08
C LEU A 288 47.64 -68.21 -58.75
N THR A 289 47.48 -68.86 -57.60
CA THR A 289 48.30 -70.03 -57.21
C THR A 289 48.13 -71.17 -58.21
N LYS A 290 46.95 -71.29 -58.81
CA LYS A 290 46.67 -72.24 -59.90
C LYS A 290 47.38 -71.88 -61.21
N VAL A 291 47.55 -70.58 -61.50
CA VAL A 291 48.24 -70.06 -62.70
C VAL A 291 49.77 -70.08 -62.54
N GLU A 292 50.30 -69.89 -61.33
CA GLU A 292 51.74 -70.00 -61.04
C GLU A 292 52.28 -71.43 -61.22
N VAL A 293 51.44 -72.46 -61.10
CA VAL A 293 51.81 -73.86 -61.40
C VAL A 293 52.01 -74.12 -62.91
N ASP A 294 51.55 -73.21 -63.79
CA ASP A 294 51.66 -73.33 -65.25
C ASP A 294 52.82 -72.51 -65.87
N LEU A 295 53.65 -71.82 -65.07
CA LEU A 295 54.75 -70.96 -65.56
C LEU A 295 56.13 -71.61 -65.34
N LYS A 296 56.96 -71.60 -66.40
CA LYS A 296 58.31 -72.18 -66.42
C LYS A 296 59.30 -71.34 -65.60
N GLU A 297 60.23 -72.06 -64.97
CA GLU A 297 61.12 -71.71 -63.84
C GLU A 297 62.08 -70.51 -64.00
N GLU A 298 62.03 -69.72 -65.09
CA GLU A 298 63.08 -68.73 -65.41
C GLU A 298 62.72 -67.25 -65.12
N ASP A 299 61.46 -66.89 -64.85
CA ASP A 299 61.07 -65.48 -64.58
C ASP A 299 60.86 -65.15 -63.08
N LEU A 300 61.16 -66.08 -62.17
CA LEU A 300 60.81 -66.02 -60.74
C LEU A 300 61.66 -65.07 -59.88
N ILE A 301 62.77 -64.53 -60.40
CA ILE A 301 63.71 -63.72 -59.59
C ILE A 301 63.41 -62.21 -59.68
N GLU A 302 62.83 -61.71 -60.78
CA GLU A 302 62.58 -60.27 -60.96
C GLU A 302 61.23 -59.81 -60.35
N LEU A 303 60.26 -60.72 -60.21
CA LEU A 303 58.94 -60.43 -59.63
C LEU A 303 58.94 -60.38 -58.08
N ALA A 304 59.86 -61.10 -57.44
CA ALA A 304 59.99 -61.14 -55.99
C ALA A 304 60.47 -59.79 -55.42
N ALA A 305 61.37 -59.09 -56.15
CA ALA A 305 61.92 -57.82 -55.72
C ALA A 305 60.92 -56.64 -55.82
N MET A 306 59.92 -56.69 -56.71
CA MET A 306 58.89 -55.64 -56.82
C MET A 306 57.73 -55.81 -55.82
N LYS A 307 57.42 -57.04 -55.38
CA LYS A 307 56.34 -57.29 -54.41
C LYS A 307 56.68 -56.80 -53.00
N GLU A 308 57.95 -56.87 -52.59
CA GLU A 308 58.39 -56.55 -51.22
C GLU A 308 58.37 -55.04 -50.88
N VAL A 309 58.60 -54.16 -51.88
CA VAL A 309 58.62 -52.69 -51.72
C VAL A 309 57.21 -52.08 -51.71
N SER A 310 56.22 -52.73 -52.34
CA SER A 310 54.84 -52.23 -52.39
C SER A 310 54.00 -52.58 -51.14
N ALA A 311 54.31 -53.72 -50.51
CA ALA A 311 53.64 -54.18 -49.30
C ALA A 311 54.04 -53.36 -48.06
N THR A 312 55.31 -52.95 -47.96
CA THR A 312 55.82 -52.11 -46.87
C THR A 312 55.31 -50.67 -46.91
N ARG A 313 55.13 -50.09 -48.12
CA ARG A 313 54.61 -48.72 -48.29
C ARG A 313 53.13 -48.55 -47.91
N LYS A 314 52.30 -49.58 -48.10
CA LYS A 314 50.87 -49.55 -47.71
C LYS A 314 50.66 -49.74 -46.19
N HIS A 315 51.53 -50.52 -45.55
CA HIS A 315 51.41 -50.78 -44.11
C HIS A 315 51.85 -49.57 -43.26
N GLU A 316 52.87 -48.81 -43.69
CA GLU A 316 53.26 -47.55 -43.05
C GLU A 316 52.22 -46.43 -43.22
N GLN A 317 51.51 -46.39 -44.36
CA GLN A 317 50.49 -45.36 -44.62
C GLN A 317 49.21 -45.57 -43.78
N GLN A 318 48.84 -46.82 -43.48
CA GLN A 318 47.70 -47.15 -42.61
C GLN A 318 48.01 -46.97 -41.11
N LEU A 319 49.26 -47.17 -40.67
CA LEU A 319 49.66 -46.86 -39.28
C LEU A 319 49.67 -45.34 -39.00
N SER A 320 49.99 -44.51 -40.00
CA SER A 320 50.01 -43.04 -39.88
C SER A 320 48.61 -42.42 -39.72
N GLU A 321 47.58 -42.97 -40.36
CA GLU A 321 46.19 -42.50 -40.20
C GLU A 321 45.58 -42.97 -38.87
N CYS A 322 45.94 -44.16 -38.39
CA CYS A 322 45.45 -44.70 -37.12
C CYS A 322 46.04 -44.01 -35.88
N GLN A 323 47.25 -43.43 -35.99
CA GLN A 323 47.86 -42.60 -34.94
C GLN A 323 47.24 -41.20 -34.85
N LYS A 324 46.71 -40.63 -35.95
CA LYS A 324 46.05 -39.31 -35.93
C LYS A 324 44.62 -39.33 -35.38
N GLU A 325 43.91 -40.46 -35.43
CA GLU A 325 42.55 -40.58 -34.86
C GLU A 325 42.55 -40.87 -33.35
N SER A 326 43.65 -41.38 -32.78
CA SER A 326 43.74 -41.69 -31.34
C SER A 326 44.14 -40.47 -30.49
N GLU A 327 44.89 -39.51 -31.03
CA GLU A 327 45.28 -38.28 -30.32
C GLU A 327 44.13 -37.25 -30.19
N VAL A 328 43.16 -37.25 -31.09
CA VAL A 328 42.01 -36.32 -31.03
C VAL A 328 40.94 -36.75 -30.02
N ARG A 329 40.81 -38.05 -29.72
CA ARG A 329 39.79 -38.58 -28.80
C ARG A 329 40.17 -38.49 -27.31
N VAL A 330 41.44 -38.30 -26.99
CA VAL A 330 41.91 -38.15 -25.59
C VAL A 330 41.93 -36.68 -25.15
N GLN A 331 42.02 -35.73 -26.09
CA GLN A 331 42.00 -34.29 -25.79
C GLN A 331 40.58 -33.75 -25.53
N VAL A 332 39.56 -34.28 -26.19
CA VAL A 332 38.15 -33.81 -26.04
C VAL A 332 37.45 -34.43 -24.82
N ALA A 333 37.96 -35.54 -24.28
CA ALA A 333 37.37 -36.24 -23.13
C ALA A 333 37.92 -35.79 -21.76
N LYS A 334 38.85 -34.81 -21.71
CA LYS A 334 39.43 -34.29 -20.44
C LYS A 334 39.15 -32.81 -20.14
N GLU A 335 38.32 -32.12 -20.94
CA GLU A 335 37.92 -30.73 -20.69
C GLU A 335 36.43 -30.51 -20.34
N GLN A 336 35.64 -31.58 -20.18
CA GLN A 336 34.21 -31.46 -19.80
C GLN A 336 33.84 -32.11 -18.46
N GLN A 337 34.83 -32.35 -17.59
CA GLN A 337 34.59 -32.90 -16.25
C GLN A 337 35.34 -32.11 -15.17
N SER A 338 35.12 -30.79 -15.12
CA SER A 338 35.24 -29.99 -13.89
C SER A 338 34.61 -28.62 -14.09
N LYS A 339 33.29 -28.56 -13.85
CA LYS A 339 32.58 -27.37 -13.33
C LYS A 339 31.18 -27.83 -12.98
N ALA A 340 31.08 -28.48 -11.83
CA ALA A 340 29.84 -28.59 -11.10
C ALA A 340 29.30 -27.17 -10.87
N TRP A 341 28.22 -26.83 -11.55
CA TRP A 341 27.47 -25.61 -11.35
C TRP A 341 26.93 -25.57 -9.93
N THR A 342 27.54 -24.78 -9.07
CA THR A 342 26.95 -24.32 -7.82
C THR A 342 26.59 -22.84 -7.98
N VAL A 343 25.34 -22.63 -8.39
CA VAL A 343 24.40 -21.55 -8.05
C VAL A 343 24.95 -20.14 -7.76
N GLY A 344 24.44 -19.16 -8.51
CA GLY A 344 24.64 -17.73 -8.32
C GLY A 344 24.25 -17.25 -6.91
N SER A 345 25.27 -17.08 -6.07
CA SER A 345 25.15 -16.43 -4.77
C SER A 345 24.85 -14.93 -4.95
N SER A 346 23.78 -14.45 -4.33
CA SER A 346 23.45 -13.02 -4.25
C SER A 346 24.34 -12.25 -3.25
N PHE A 347 25.29 -12.95 -2.62
CA PHE A 347 26.12 -12.48 -1.53
C PHE A 347 27.56 -12.21 -1.98
N PHE A 348 27.95 -10.94 -1.90
CA PHE A 348 29.25 -10.39 -2.30
C PHE A 348 29.89 -9.67 -1.10
N PRO A 349 30.50 -10.41 -0.16
CA PRO A 349 30.95 -9.86 1.13
C PRO A 349 32.06 -8.81 1.00
N THR A 350 32.87 -8.88 -0.06
CA THR A 350 33.98 -7.95 -0.32
C THR A 350 33.56 -6.66 -1.03
N LEU A 351 32.32 -6.58 -1.51
CA LEU A 351 31.84 -5.45 -2.29
C LEU A 351 31.65 -4.20 -1.41
N SER A 352 32.35 -3.12 -1.73
CA SER A 352 32.19 -1.85 -1.02
C SER A 352 30.86 -1.17 -1.34
N ARG A 353 30.47 -0.19 -0.51
CA ARG A 353 29.28 0.62 -0.78
C ARG A 353 29.36 1.33 -2.14
N VAL A 354 30.52 1.91 -2.47
CA VAL A 354 30.71 2.68 -3.69
C VAL A 354 30.61 1.78 -4.92
N GLU A 355 31.26 0.62 -4.90
CA GLU A 355 31.17 -0.35 -6.00
C GLU A 355 29.75 -0.88 -6.19
N ALA A 356 29.04 -1.17 -5.09
CA ALA A 356 27.64 -1.56 -5.15
C ALA A 356 26.75 -0.47 -5.77
N GLU A 357 26.99 0.79 -5.45
CA GLU A 357 26.27 1.90 -6.06
C GLU A 357 26.58 2.04 -7.56
N THR A 358 27.84 1.89 -7.96
CA THR A 358 28.25 1.95 -9.38
C THR A 358 27.59 0.84 -10.19
N ILE A 359 27.65 -0.40 -9.72
CA ILE A 359 27.06 -1.56 -10.42
C ILE A 359 25.53 -1.41 -10.53
N LEU A 360 24.86 -0.99 -9.46
CA LEU A 360 23.40 -0.82 -9.46
C LEU A 360 22.94 0.37 -10.32
N LYS A 361 23.71 1.47 -10.36
CA LYS A 361 23.46 2.60 -11.27
C LYS A 361 23.66 2.21 -12.73
N GLN A 362 24.65 1.37 -13.04
CA GLN A 362 24.91 0.93 -14.40
C GLN A 362 23.78 0.04 -14.94
N GLU A 363 23.22 -0.85 -14.12
CA GLU A 363 22.07 -1.68 -14.53
C GLU A 363 20.78 -0.84 -14.63
N ASN A 364 20.59 0.14 -13.74
CA ASN A 364 19.45 1.07 -13.66
C ASN A 364 18.04 0.43 -13.80
N LYS A 365 17.85 -0.75 -13.21
CA LYS A 365 16.57 -1.48 -13.23
C LYS A 365 15.99 -1.63 -11.83
N ASP A 366 14.71 -1.34 -11.71
CA ASP A 366 13.96 -1.46 -10.47
C ASP A 366 13.95 -2.90 -9.94
N GLY A 367 14.37 -3.06 -8.68
CA GLY A 367 14.45 -4.36 -8.04
C GLY A 367 15.77 -5.09 -8.27
N THR A 368 16.76 -4.48 -8.94
CA THR A 368 18.13 -5.00 -8.97
C THR A 368 18.78 -4.81 -7.61
N PHE A 369 19.42 -5.85 -7.08
CA PHE A 369 20.00 -5.82 -5.73
C PHE A 369 21.30 -6.61 -5.60
N VAL A 370 22.06 -6.31 -4.55
CA VAL A 370 23.23 -7.07 -4.10
C VAL A 370 23.26 -7.14 -2.58
N VAL A 371 23.75 -8.24 -2.02
CA VAL A 371 24.00 -8.37 -0.58
C VAL A 371 25.50 -8.26 -0.33
N ARG A 372 25.90 -7.43 0.62
CA ARG A 372 27.31 -7.15 0.94
C ARG A 372 27.52 -6.99 2.44
N ASN A 373 28.76 -7.07 2.90
CA ASN A 373 29.08 -6.66 4.26
C ASN A 373 29.11 -5.13 4.36
N SER A 374 28.78 -4.60 5.53
CA SER A 374 29.03 -3.20 5.83
C SER A 374 30.53 -2.98 6.03
N SER A 375 31.08 -1.93 5.42
CA SER A 375 32.49 -1.56 5.55
C SER A 375 32.81 -0.87 6.89
N ARG A 376 31.79 -0.52 7.69
CA ARG A 376 31.93 0.20 8.97
C ARG A 376 31.44 -0.58 10.18
N GLU A 377 30.56 -1.55 9.96
CA GLU A 377 29.87 -2.28 11.01
C GLU A 377 29.89 -3.77 10.66
N ASN A 378 29.89 -4.65 11.65
CA ASN A 378 29.84 -6.09 11.41
C ASN A 378 28.39 -6.56 11.11
N CYS A 379 27.79 -6.01 10.05
CA CYS A 379 26.41 -6.29 9.65
C CYS A 379 26.30 -6.48 8.13
N ASN A 380 25.27 -7.23 7.71
CA ASN A 380 24.99 -7.48 6.29
C ASN A 380 24.02 -6.41 5.75
N ILE A 381 24.25 -5.96 4.53
CA ILE A 381 23.48 -4.89 3.88
C ILE A 381 22.92 -5.39 2.56
N VAL A 382 21.63 -5.16 2.32
CA VAL A 382 21.01 -5.28 1.00
C VAL A 382 21.02 -3.91 0.32
N SER A 383 21.75 -3.78 -0.78
CA SER A 383 21.73 -2.57 -1.62
C SER A 383 20.77 -2.80 -2.78
N LEU A 384 19.79 -1.91 -2.95
CA LEU A 384 18.63 -2.08 -3.84
C LEU A 384 18.43 -0.85 -4.72
N CYS A 385 18.28 -1.04 -6.03
CA CYS A 385 17.86 0.01 -6.96
C CYS A 385 16.33 0.13 -7.03
N PHE A 386 15.80 1.34 -6.86
CA PHE A 386 14.39 1.66 -7.00
C PHE A 386 14.20 3.10 -7.51
N LYS A 387 13.50 3.26 -8.63
CA LYS A 387 13.25 4.54 -9.31
C LYS A 387 14.53 5.34 -9.57
N GLY A 388 15.59 4.65 -10.01
CA GLY A 388 16.91 5.25 -10.27
C GLY A 388 17.71 5.65 -9.03
N GLN A 389 17.19 5.41 -7.82
CA GLN A 389 17.90 5.64 -6.56
C GLN A 389 18.36 4.33 -5.93
N ILE A 390 19.49 4.36 -5.23
CA ILE A 390 20.01 3.19 -4.49
C ILE A 390 19.70 3.37 -3.01
N ARG A 391 19.06 2.36 -2.43
CA ARG A 391 18.75 2.28 -1.01
C ARG A 391 19.53 1.14 -0.38
N HIS A 392 20.00 1.35 0.85
CA HIS A 392 20.75 0.35 1.60
C HIS A 392 19.96 -0.03 2.84
N TYR A 393 19.67 -1.32 2.99
CA TYR A 393 18.89 -1.88 4.09
C TYR A 393 19.77 -2.77 4.94
N ARG A 394 19.77 -2.54 6.26
CA ARG A 394 20.53 -3.35 7.20
C ARG A 394 19.77 -4.63 7.51
N ILE A 395 20.46 -5.76 7.44
CA ILE A 395 19.99 -7.04 7.98
C ILE A 395 20.42 -7.09 9.44
N MET A 396 19.45 -6.91 10.32
CA MET A 396 19.58 -7.00 11.76
C MET A 396 19.59 -8.46 12.20
N ASN A 397 20.14 -8.73 13.39
CA ASN A 397 20.12 -10.03 14.04
C ASN A 397 19.61 -9.86 15.48
N ASP A 398 18.80 -10.78 15.97
CA ASP A 398 18.32 -10.81 17.36
C ASP A 398 19.18 -11.72 18.26
N ASP A 399 18.91 -11.71 19.57
CA ASP A 399 19.61 -12.56 20.56
C ASP A 399 19.42 -14.06 20.30
N LYS A 400 18.42 -14.44 19.49
CA LYS A 400 18.13 -15.82 19.08
C LYS A 400 18.77 -16.18 17.74
N LYS A 401 19.72 -15.36 17.25
CA LYS A 401 20.44 -15.52 15.98
C LYS A 401 19.54 -15.53 14.73
N LYS A 402 18.37 -14.89 14.78
CA LYS A 402 17.49 -14.73 13.60
C LYS A 402 17.71 -13.38 12.91
N TYR A 403 17.75 -13.42 11.60
CA TYR A 403 17.98 -12.28 10.72
C TYR A 403 16.67 -11.63 10.26
N PHE A 404 16.64 -10.30 10.18
CA PHE A 404 15.47 -9.55 9.71
C PHE A 404 15.86 -8.17 9.14
N ILE A 405 15.05 -7.63 8.23
CA ILE A 405 15.17 -6.24 7.74
C ILE A 405 14.09 -5.35 8.38
N SER A 406 12.89 -5.89 8.57
CA SER A 406 11.79 -5.27 9.32
C SER A 406 11.37 -6.19 10.47
N GLU A 407 11.00 -5.63 11.62
CA GLU A 407 10.76 -6.37 12.86
C GLU A 407 9.64 -7.43 12.76
N GLY A 408 8.79 -7.36 11.73
CA GLY A 408 7.68 -8.29 11.54
C GLY A 408 8.08 -9.70 11.06
N HIS A 409 9.25 -9.88 10.45
CA HIS A 409 9.62 -11.15 9.81
C HIS A 409 11.07 -11.54 10.09
N ARG A 410 11.25 -12.67 10.78
CA ARG A 410 12.56 -13.17 11.26
C ARG A 410 12.88 -14.52 10.65
N PHE A 411 14.12 -14.68 10.18
CA PHE A 411 14.56 -15.86 9.44
C PHE A 411 15.84 -16.45 10.05
N PRO A 412 15.97 -17.78 10.08
CA PRO A 412 17.20 -18.47 10.48
C PRO A 412 18.46 -18.08 9.70
N THR A 413 18.34 -17.77 8.41
CA THR A 413 19.49 -17.47 7.53
C THR A 413 19.27 -16.21 6.69
N ILE A 414 20.37 -15.57 6.28
CA ILE A 414 20.34 -14.43 5.35
C ILE A 414 19.76 -14.86 4.00
N ALA A 415 20.04 -16.08 3.55
CA ALA A 415 19.48 -16.61 2.31
C ALA A 415 17.94 -16.59 2.34
N GLU A 416 17.34 -17.01 3.45
CA GLU A 416 15.88 -16.98 3.63
C GLU A 416 15.33 -15.55 3.71
N VAL A 417 16.05 -14.59 4.32
CA VAL A 417 15.68 -13.17 4.26
C VAL A 417 15.55 -12.72 2.80
N ILE A 418 16.53 -13.07 1.96
CA ILE A 418 16.53 -12.69 0.55
C ILE A 418 15.40 -13.38 -0.22
N GLU A 419 15.20 -14.69 -0.03
CA GLU A 419 14.10 -15.42 -0.69
C GLU A 419 12.73 -14.84 -0.32
N TYR A 420 12.49 -14.53 0.96
CA TYR A 420 11.27 -13.86 1.38
C TYR A 420 11.08 -12.52 0.66
N HIS A 421 12.14 -11.71 0.56
CA HIS A 421 12.09 -10.39 -0.05
C HIS A 421 12.09 -10.37 -1.59
N LYS A 422 12.38 -11.51 -2.24
CA LYS A 422 12.12 -11.71 -3.67
C LYS A 422 10.62 -11.74 -3.95
N LEU A 423 9.85 -12.37 -3.07
CA LEU A 423 8.41 -12.54 -3.22
C LEU A 423 7.61 -11.39 -2.57
N ASN A 424 8.12 -10.82 -1.48
CA ASN A 424 7.41 -9.85 -0.64
C ASN A 424 8.21 -8.56 -0.45
N ARG A 425 7.55 -7.39 -0.34
CA ARG A 425 8.28 -6.14 -0.05
C ARG A 425 8.79 -6.09 1.39
N GLY A 426 7.94 -6.46 2.36
CA GLY A 426 8.34 -6.66 3.76
C GLY A 426 9.11 -5.49 4.41
N GLY A 427 8.91 -4.24 4.00
CA GLY A 427 9.66 -3.06 4.48
C GLY A 427 10.71 -2.51 3.51
N LEU A 428 10.99 -3.20 2.40
CA LEU A 428 11.79 -2.67 1.28
C LEU A 428 10.96 -1.76 0.36
N ALA A 429 11.62 -0.84 -0.34
CA ALA A 429 10.95 0.05 -1.30
C ALA A 429 10.33 -0.73 -2.49
N THR A 430 10.96 -1.83 -2.91
CA THR A 430 10.43 -2.78 -3.90
C THR A 430 10.94 -4.19 -3.58
N ARG A 431 10.35 -5.20 -4.21
CA ARG A 431 10.81 -6.60 -4.14
C ARG A 431 12.18 -6.75 -4.79
N LEU A 432 12.94 -7.74 -4.33
CA LEU A 432 14.21 -8.16 -4.90
C LEU A 432 13.95 -8.95 -6.18
N LYS A 433 14.04 -8.31 -7.35
CA LYS A 433 13.61 -8.90 -8.62
C LYS A 433 14.72 -9.61 -9.38
N ARG A 434 15.95 -9.09 -9.33
CA ARG A 434 17.06 -9.56 -10.18
C ARG A 434 18.44 -9.23 -9.61
N LEU A 435 19.46 -9.98 -10.03
CA LEU A 435 20.86 -9.68 -9.78
C LEU A 435 21.43 -8.82 -10.92
N PRO A 436 22.45 -7.97 -10.66
CA PRO A 436 23.15 -7.24 -11.71
C PRO A 436 23.84 -8.19 -12.69
N ALA A 437 23.78 -7.88 -13.99
CA ALA A 437 24.43 -8.72 -15.00
C ALA A 437 25.96 -8.65 -14.97
N VAL A 438 26.52 -7.59 -14.37
CA VAL A 438 27.95 -7.29 -14.34
C VAL A 438 28.72 -8.11 -13.28
N LEU A 439 28.02 -8.78 -12.36
CA LEU A 439 28.65 -9.62 -11.33
C LEU A 439 28.86 -11.04 -11.87
N VAL A 440 30.01 -11.26 -12.49
CA VAL A 440 30.48 -12.61 -12.87
C VAL A 440 31.37 -13.15 -11.75
N PRO A 441 31.14 -14.37 -11.21
CA PRO A 441 32.03 -14.96 -10.22
C PRO A 441 33.39 -15.26 -10.89
N ASN A 442 34.47 -14.70 -10.35
CA ASN A 442 35.87 -14.86 -10.76
C ASN A 442 36.39 -14.02 -11.94
N GLN A 443 36.46 -12.70 -11.76
CA GLN A 443 37.65 -11.96 -12.22
C GLN A 443 38.31 -11.25 -11.04
N PRO A 444 39.64 -11.37 -10.85
CA PRO A 444 40.36 -10.50 -9.93
C PRO A 444 40.27 -9.07 -10.48
N VAL A 445 39.71 -8.17 -9.70
CA VAL A 445 39.62 -6.75 -10.06
C VAL A 445 41.04 -6.21 -10.08
N LEU A 446 41.51 -5.84 -11.29
CA LEU A 446 42.73 -5.06 -11.47
C LEU A 446 42.60 -3.78 -10.63
N SER A 447 43.45 -3.65 -9.61
CA SER A 447 43.67 -2.36 -8.97
C SER A 447 44.21 -1.40 -10.03
N SER A 448 43.39 -0.43 -10.43
CA SER A 448 43.88 0.79 -11.08
C SER A 448 43.95 1.88 -10.03
N ALA A 449 45.15 2.04 -9.50
CA ALA A 449 45.60 3.28 -8.92
C ALA A 449 45.59 4.36 -10.01
N PHE A 450 44.77 5.39 -9.83
CA PHE A 450 44.96 6.77 -10.30
C PHE A 450 44.09 7.61 -9.34
N GLY A 451 44.58 8.44 -8.42
CA GLY A 451 45.77 9.28 -8.52
C GLY A 451 45.37 10.63 -9.12
N ASN A 452 44.95 11.55 -8.25
CA ASN A 452 44.94 13.02 -8.39
C ASN A 452 44.27 13.65 -9.63
N LEU A 453 43.15 14.36 -9.40
CA LEU A 453 43.06 15.83 -9.46
C LEU A 453 41.69 16.30 -8.93
#